data_AF-A0A8H7VHX2-F1
#
_entry.id   AF-A0A8H7VHX2-F1
#
_cell.length_a   1.000
_cell.length_b   1.000
_cell.length_c   1.000
_cell.angle_alpha   90.00
_cell.angle_beta   90.00
_cell.angle_gamma   90.00
#
_symmetry.space_group_name_H-M   'P 1'
#
loop_
_entity.id
_entity.type
_entity.pdbx_description
1 polymer ?
#
loop_
_entity_poly.entity_id
_entity_poly.type
_entity_poly.pdbx_seq_one_letter_code
_entity_poly.pdbx_strand_id
1 'polypeptide(L)'
;MQRQCGIMVVALLIVGITFMTWKQHIMSARSVDWNPLSRSVPIELFVMSKCPDKVECEKVFSQVLKQVNVPITLDVNYIGKPNISEPYGIQCKHGPTECLGNIQELCFKQIYPDVDDWFNGFTLCLNEEYQDIGENNDLAIKCGMLLLLFFIYLFIRTGRIKLYNINYISKTNWQGL
;
A
#
# COMPACT_ATOMS: atom_id res chain seq x y z
N MET A 1 -2.41 22.78 58.53
CA MET A 1 -3.21 22.69 57.28
C MET A 1 -2.35 22.11 56.14
N GLN A 2 -1.88 20.86 56.26
CA GLN A 2 -0.89 20.26 55.33
C GLN A 2 -1.02 18.73 55.18
N ARG A 3 -2.18 18.12 55.48
CA ARG A 3 -2.37 16.65 55.38
C ARG A 3 -3.39 16.17 54.34
N GLN A 4 -4.06 17.08 53.63
CA GLN A 4 -5.10 16.69 52.65
C GLN A 4 -4.64 16.76 51.18
N CYS A 5 -3.47 17.31 50.87
CA CYS A 5 -2.99 17.43 49.49
C CYS A 5 -2.40 16.13 48.92
N GLY A 6 -1.78 15.29 49.77
CA GLY A 6 -1.11 14.06 49.33
C GLY A 6 -2.05 12.93 48.91
N ILE A 7 -3.24 12.86 49.50
CA ILE A 7 -4.20 11.76 49.25
C ILE A 7 -4.85 11.91 47.86
N MET A 8 -5.11 13.13 47.42
CA MET A 8 -5.67 13.44 46.10
C MET A 8 -4.73 13.05 44.95
N VAL A 9 -3.41 13.25 45.12
CA VAL A 9 -2.42 12.92 44.08
C VAL A 9 -2.27 11.41 43.91
N VAL A 10 -2.30 10.65 45.02
CA VAL A 10 -2.21 9.18 44.98
C VAL A 10 -3.45 8.55 44.34
N ALA A 11 -4.65 9.07 44.62
CA ALA A 11 -5.88 8.56 44.04
C ALA A 11 -5.93 8.74 42.50
N LEU A 12 -5.45 9.88 41.98
CA LEU A 12 -5.42 10.14 40.54
C LEU A 12 -4.39 9.27 39.79
N LEU A 13 -3.27 8.94 40.42
CA LEU A 13 -2.27 8.02 39.84
C LEU A 13 -2.81 6.57 39.78
N ILE A 14 -3.58 6.12 40.78
CA ILE A 14 -4.17 4.77 40.78
C ILE A 14 -5.27 4.65 39.70
N VAL A 15 -6.09 5.69 39.52
CA VAL A 15 -7.11 5.71 38.44
C VAL A 15 -6.45 5.76 37.05
N GLY A 16 -5.35 6.52 36.89
CA GLY A 16 -4.58 6.56 35.64
C GLY A 16 -3.89 5.23 35.29
N ILE A 17 -3.30 4.56 36.29
CA ILE A 17 -2.63 3.26 36.10
C ILE A 17 -3.65 2.16 35.78
N THR A 18 -4.81 2.15 36.45
CA THR A 18 -5.89 1.18 36.15
C THR A 18 -6.56 1.42 34.80
N PHE A 19 -6.65 2.67 34.31
CA PHE A 19 -7.13 2.97 32.97
C PHE A 19 -6.11 2.59 31.87
N MET A 20 -4.81 2.73 32.14
CA MET A 20 -3.74 2.29 31.22
C MET A 20 -3.63 0.77 31.13
N THR A 21 -3.77 0.03 32.24
CA THR A 21 -3.77 -1.45 32.19
C THR A 21 -5.06 -2.02 31.59
N TRP A 22 -6.19 -1.29 31.64
CA TRP A 22 -7.42 -1.73 30.98
C TRP A 22 -7.33 -1.68 29.44
N LYS A 23 -6.59 -0.73 28.86
CA LYS A 23 -6.30 -0.75 27.41
C LYS A 23 -5.39 -1.90 26.98
N GLN A 24 -4.52 -2.38 27.87
CA GLN A 24 -3.57 -3.46 27.54
C GLN A 24 -4.21 -4.85 27.52
N HIS A 25 -5.40 -5.03 28.12
CA HIS A 25 -6.15 -6.29 28.07
C HIS A 25 -7.16 -6.38 26.92
N ILE A 26 -7.34 -5.32 26.11
CA ILE A 26 -8.09 -5.34 24.84
C ILE A 26 -7.10 -5.26 23.65
N MET A 27 -5.90 -5.80 23.81
CA MET A 27 -5.15 -6.36 22.68
C MET A 27 -5.20 -7.86 22.83
N SER A 28 -6.41 -8.42 22.65
CA SER A 28 -6.54 -9.83 22.33
C SER A 28 -5.75 -10.02 21.05
N ALA A 29 -4.60 -10.68 21.17
CA ALA A 29 -3.90 -11.26 20.04
C ALA A 29 -4.96 -11.94 19.19
N ARG A 30 -5.18 -11.43 17.97
CA ARG A 30 -6.04 -12.06 16.97
C ARG A 30 -5.65 -13.53 16.96
N SER A 31 -6.49 -14.39 17.54
CA SER A 31 -6.26 -15.82 17.58
C SER A 31 -6.08 -16.25 16.15
N VAL A 32 -4.89 -16.73 15.80
CA VAL A 32 -4.66 -17.39 14.52
C VAL A 32 -5.55 -18.62 14.53
N ASP A 33 -6.68 -18.53 13.82
CA ASP A 33 -7.63 -19.61 13.65
C ASP A 33 -7.00 -20.65 12.72
N TRP A 34 -6.45 -21.71 13.32
CA TRP A 34 -5.83 -22.84 12.62
C TRP A 34 -6.87 -23.80 12.03
N ASN A 35 -7.98 -23.28 11.49
CA ASN A 35 -8.88 -24.09 10.68
C ASN A 35 -8.20 -24.36 9.32
N PRO A 36 -7.84 -25.59 8.94
CA PRO A 36 -7.20 -25.87 7.65
C PRO A 36 -8.09 -25.56 6.43
N LEU A 37 -9.36 -25.20 6.63
CA LEU A 37 -10.29 -24.63 5.65
C LEU A 37 -10.25 -23.08 5.56
N SER A 38 -9.53 -22.37 6.45
CA SER A 38 -9.39 -20.90 6.48
C SER A 38 -8.19 -20.37 5.69
N ARG A 39 -7.62 -21.20 4.78
CA ARG A 39 -6.50 -20.78 3.94
C ARG A 39 -6.96 -19.63 3.03
N SER A 40 -6.31 -18.47 3.20
CA SER A 40 -6.48 -17.32 2.32
C SER A 40 -6.21 -17.71 0.86
N VAL A 41 -7.10 -17.32 -0.04
CA VAL A 41 -6.91 -17.53 -1.47
C VAL A 41 -5.88 -16.50 -1.98
N PRO A 42 -4.70 -16.92 -2.47
CA PRO A 42 -3.72 -16.00 -3.03
C PRO A 42 -4.17 -15.57 -4.43
N ILE A 43 -4.16 -14.26 -4.68
CA ILE A 43 -4.44 -13.65 -5.98
C ILE A 43 -3.23 -12.79 -6.34
N GLU A 44 -2.63 -13.06 -7.50
CA GLU A 44 -1.54 -12.27 -8.05
C GLU A 44 -1.95 -11.69 -9.39
N LEU A 45 -1.96 -10.36 -9.51
CA LEU A 45 -2.14 -9.65 -10.77
C LEU A 45 -0.78 -9.23 -11.32
N PHE A 46 -0.61 -9.34 -12.64
CA PHE A 46 0.60 -8.90 -13.34
C PHE A 46 0.21 -7.85 -14.37
N VAL A 47 0.58 -6.61 -14.10
CA VAL A 47 0.04 -5.44 -14.79
C VAL A 47 1.13 -4.44 -15.19
N MET A 48 0.72 -3.38 -15.86
CA MET A 48 1.53 -2.21 -16.20
C MET A 48 0.69 -0.99 -15.85
N SER A 49 1.25 -0.01 -15.14
CA SER A 49 0.50 1.14 -14.60
C SER A 49 -0.22 1.95 -15.68
N LYS A 50 0.35 2.08 -16.88
CA LYS A 50 -0.24 2.80 -18.03
C LYS A 50 -0.98 1.91 -19.04
N CYS A 51 -1.24 0.63 -18.73
CA CYS A 51 -2.02 -0.21 -19.63
C CYS A 51 -3.53 0.12 -19.51
N PRO A 52 -4.23 0.45 -20.60
CA PRO A 52 -5.67 0.74 -20.52
C PRO A 52 -6.49 -0.48 -20.05
N ASP A 53 -6.06 -1.70 -20.38
CA ASP A 53 -6.76 -2.92 -19.96
C ASP A 53 -6.69 -3.14 -18.43
N LYS A 54 -5.61 -2.68 -17.79
CA LYS A 54 -5.41 -2.76 -16.33
C LYS A 54 -6.46 -1.96 -15.58
N VAL A 55 -6.84 -0.80 -16.09
CA VAL A 55 -7.84 0.09 -15.48
C VAL A 55 -9.17 -0.64 -15.27
N GLU A 56 -9.68 -1.30 -16.31
CA GLU A 56 -10.96 -2.02 -16.21
C GLU A 56 -10.82 -3.30 -15.37
N CYS A 57 -9.72 -4.04 -15.53
CA CYS A 57 -9.44 -5.24 -14.76
C CYS A 57 -9.46 -4.95 -13.24
N GLU A 58 -8.71 -3.95 -12.79
CA GLU A 58 -8.59 -3.61 -11.37
C GLU A 58 -9.90 -3.06 -10.79
N LYS A 59 -10.64 -2.29 -11.58
CA LYS A 59 -11.96 -1.79 -11.18
C LYS A 59 -12.94 -2.94 -10.93
N VAL A 60 -12.99 -3.92 -11.83
CA VAL A 60 -13.83 -5.12 -11.64
C VAL A 60 -13.33 -5.93 -10.44
N PHE A 61 -12.01 -6.13 -10.30
CA PHE A 61 -11.45 -6.85 -9.16
C PHE A 61 -11.81 -6.20 -7.83
N SER A 62 -11.74 -4.86 -7.72
CA SER A 62 -12.16 -4.14 -6.50
C SER A 62 -13.62 -4.44 -6.12
N GLN A 63 -14.51 -4.55 -7.11
CA GLN A 63 -15.91 -4.92 -6.87
C GLN A 63 -16.05 -6.36 -6.39
N VAL A 64 -15.31 -7.29 -7.00
CA VAL A 64 -15.31 -8.71 -6.60
C VAL A 64 -14.81 -8.85 -5.16
N LEU A 65 -13.71 -8.20 -4.80
CA LEU A 65 -13.12 -8.25 -3.46
C LEU A 65 -14.10 -7.78 -2.37
N LYS A 66 -15.02 -6.85 -2.68
CA LYS A 66 -16.06 -6.39 -1.75
C LYS A 66 -17.23 -7.37 -1.60
N GLN A 67 -17.46 -8.22 -2.59
CA GLN A 67 -18.59 -9.15 -2.60
C GLN A 67 -18.24 -10.54 -2.06
N VAL A 68 -16.98 -10.96 -2.22
CA VAL A 68 -16.53 -12.28 -1.80
C VAL A 68 -16.26 -12.30 -0.30
N ASN A 69 -16.95 -13.18 0.42
CA ASN A 69 -16.77 -13.37 1.86
C ASN A 69 -15.78 -14.51 2.16
N VAL A 70 -14.64 -14.50 1.47
CA VAL A 70 -13.55 -15.46 1.70
C VAL A 70 -12.26 -14.71 2.01
N PRO A 71 -11.40 -15.23 2.90
CA PRO A 71 -10.09 -14.63 3.15
C PRO A 71 -9.25 -14.64 1.86
N ILE A 72 -8.68 -13.49 1.49
CA ILE A 72 -7.87 -13.31 0.27
C ILE A 72 -6.55 -12.61 0.61
N THR A 73 -5.50 -12.98 -0.13
CA THR A 73 -4.23 -12.25 -0.14
C THR A 73 -3.99 -11.74 -1.56
N LEU A 74 -4.01 -10.42 -1.75
CA LEU A 74 -3.83 -9.78 -3.05
C LEU A 74 -2.40 -9.25 -3.23
N ASP A 75 -1.76 -9.66 -4.32
CA ASP A 75 -0.53 -9.04 -4.82
C ASP A 75 -0.73 -8.45 -6.22
N VAL A 76 -0.17 -7.28 -6.47
CA VAL A 76 -0.15 -6.63 -7.78
C VAL A 76 1.32 -6.44 -8.12
N ASN A 77 1.72 -7.04 -9.22
CA ASN A 77 3.08 -7.12 -9.70
C ASN A 77 3.17 -6.37 -11.02
N TYR A 78 4.29 -5.69 -11.25
CA TYR A 78 4.45 -4.89 -12.45
C TYR A 78 5.32 -5.62 -13.45
N ILE A 79 5.09 -5.36 -14.74
CA ILE A 79 5.82 -5.95 -15.86
C ILE A 79 6.83 -4.92 -16.37
N GLY A 80 8.09 -5.35 -16.50
CA GLY A 80 9.15 -4.58 -17.13
C GLY A 80 10.38 -5.45 -17.39
N LYS A 81 11.21 -5.01 -18.33
CA LYS A 81 12.43 -5.73 -18.74
C LYS A 81 13.65 -5.05 -18.12
N PRO A 82 14.56 -5.77 -17.44
CA PRO A 82 15.81 -5.18 -16.96
C PRO A 82 16.60 -4.54 -18.09
N ASN A 83 16.93 -3.26 -17.94
CA ASN A 83 17.77 -2.52 -18.88
C ASN A 83 18.54 -1.44 -18.12
N ILE A 84 19.84 -1.68 -17.89
CA ILE A 84 20.71 -0.78 -17.10
C ILE A 84 20.91 0.59 -17.76
N SER A 85 20.63 0.72 -19.06
CA SER A 85 20.71 1.99 -19.78
C SER A 85 19.49 2.89 -19.54
N GLU A 86 18.39 2.36 -18.99
CA GLU A 86 17.20 3.12 -18.65
C GLU A 86 17.35 3.86 -17.31
N PRO A 87 16.67 5.02 -17.10
CA PRO A 87 16.81 5.82 -15.88
C PRO A 87 16.53 5.07 -14.56
N TYR A 88 15.68 4.05 -14.63
CA TYR A 88 15.26 3.23 -13.50
C TYR A 88 15.81 1.79 -13.55
N GLY A 89 16.73 1.49 -14.47
CA GLY A 89 17.25 0.13 -14.68
C GLY A 89 16.23 -0.86 -15.26
N ILE A 90 15.07 -0.37 -15.69
CA ILE A 90 13.95 -1.14 -16.25
C ILE A 90 13.45 -0.41 -17.49
N GLN A 91 13.18 -1.18 -18.54
CA GLN A 91 12.43 -0.79 -19.73
C GLN A 91 10.98 -1.24 -19.61
N CYS A 92 10.04 -0.31 -19.74
CA CYS A 92 8.60 -0.56 -19.70
C CYS A 92 7.96 -0.43 -21.08
N LYS A 93 6.79 -1.04 -21.28
CA LYS A 93 6.15 -1.12 -22.61
C LYS A 93 5.62 0.23 -23.08
N HIS A 94 5.04 1.01 -22.18
CA HIS A 94 4.47 2.33 -22.47
C HIS A 94 5.45 3.47 -22.10
N GLY A 95 6.76 3.19 -22.14
CA GLY A 95 7.80 4.18 -21.93
C GLY A 95 8.15 4.49 -20.47
N PRO A 96 8.99 5.51 -20.23
CA PRO A 96 9.57 5.77 -18.91
C PRO A 96 8.55 6.24 -17.87
N THR A 97 7.45 6.88 -18.29
CA THR A 97 6.39 7.33 -17.38
C THR A 97 5.62 6.16 -16.79
N GLU A 98 5.43 5.06 -17.53
CA GLU A 98 4.93 3.80 -16.98
C GLU A 98 5.88 3.24 -15.93
N CYS A 99 7.20 3.27 -16.18
CA CYS A 99 8.16 2.80 -15.18
C CYS A 99 8.07 3.61 -13.88
N LEU A 100 7.95 4.93 -13.97
CA LEU A 100 7.75 5.76 -12.80
C LEU A 100 6.44 5.43 -12.09
N GLY A 101 5.34 5.25 -12.82
CA GLY A 101 4.05 4.81 -12.27
C GLY A 101 4.11 3.48 -11.54
N ASN A 102 4.75 2.46 -12.16
CA ASN A 102 4.98 1.15 -11.55
C ASN A 102 5.73 1.29 -10.23
N ILE A 103 6.76 2.13 -10.18
CA ILE A 103 7.51 2.39 -8.95
C ILE A 103 6.65 3.12 -7.92
N GLN A 104 5.88 4.14 -8.31
CA GLN A 104 5.00 4.88 -7.40
C GLN A 104 3.97 3.96 -6.72
N GLU A 105 3.31 3.08 -7.48
CA GLU A 105 2.36 2.10 -6.93
C GLU A 105 3.05 1.08 -6.00
N LEU A 106 4.22 0.54 -6.39
CA LEU A 106 5.02 -0.34 -5.53
C LEU A 106 5.46 0.34 -4.23
N CYS A 107 5.93 1.59 -4.33
CA CYS A 107 6.35 2.38 -3.17
C CYS A 107 5.20 2.56 -2.19
N PHE A 108 4.03 2.94 -2.71
CA PHE A 108 2.86 3.20 -1.90
C PHE A 108 2.43 1.94 -1.15
N LYS A 109 2.29 0.82 -1.87
CA LYS A 109 1.95 -0.48 -1.29
C LYS A 109 2.92 -0.92 -0.18
N GLN A 110 4.21 -0.68 -0.36
CA GLN A 110 5.20 -1.08 0.65
C GLN A 110 5.09 -0.27 1.95
N ILE A 111 4.71 1.00 1.86
CA ILE A 111 4.53 1.87 3.03
C ILE A 111 3.14 1.66 3.66
N TYR A 112 2.12 1.43 2.84
CA TYR A 112 0.72 1.22 3.24
C TYR A 112 0.26 -0.14 2.71
N PRO A 113 0.57 -1.25 3.42
CA PRO A 113 0.28 -2.59 2.93
C PRO A 113 -1.21 -2.98 3.03
N ASP A 114 -2.05 -2.14 3.63
CA ASP A 114 -3.50 -2.35 3.67
C ASP A 114 -4.09 -2.22 2.25
N VAL A 115 -4.78 -3.27 1.79
CA VAL A 115 -5.38 -3.33 0.45
C VAL A 115 -6.37 -2.20 0.20
N ASP A 116 -7.07 -1.74 1.24
CA ASP A 116 -7.97 -0.60 1.09
C ASP A 116 -7.22 0.71 0.83
N ASP A 117 -6.02 0.88 1.41
CA ASP A 117 -5.19 2.05 1.20
C ASP A 117 -4.50 2.02 -0.18
N TRP A 118 -3.75 0.95 -0.48
CA TRP A 118 -2.91 0.93 -1.69
C TRP A 118 -3.67 0.52 -2.95
N PHE A 119 -4.58 -0.46 -2.88
CA PHE A 119 -5.30 -0.93 -4.06
C PHE A 119 -6.56 -0.10 -4.27
N ASN A 120 -7.49 -0.12 -3.31
CA ASN A 120 -8.78 0.54 -3.47
C ASN A 120 -8.71 2.07 -3.35
N GLY A 121 -7.71 2.60 -2.65
CA GLY A 121 -7.45 4.03 -2.52
C GLY A 121 -6.50 4.55 -3.61
N PHE A 122 -5.21 4.24 -3.47
CA PHE A 122 -4.17 4.83 -4.30
C PHE A 122 -4.23 4.36 -5.76
N THR A 123 -4.20 3.04 -5.99
CA THR A 123 -4.12 2.46 -7.34
C THR A 123 -5.36 2.82 -8.17
N LEU A 124 -6.57 2.67 -7.60
CA LEU A 124 -7.79 3.04 -8.32
C LEU A 124 -7.91 4.55 -8.56
N CYS A 125 -7.42 5.41 -7.65
CA CYS A 125 -7.36 6.85 -7.89
C CYS A 125 -6.44 7.19 -9.07
N LEU A 126 -5.25 6.57 -9.15
CA LEU A 126 -4.35 6.77 -10.29
C LEU A 126 -5.01 6.37 -11.61
N ASN A 127 -5.78 5.28 -11.61
CA ASN A 127 -6.47 4.77 -12.79
C ASN A 127 -7.52 5.76 -13.35
N GLU A 128 -8.05 6.69 -12.54
CA GLU A 128 -8.98 7.73 -13.02
C GLU A 128 -8.33 8.68 -14.02
N GLU A 129 -7.02 8.93 -13.85
CA GLU A 129 -6.19 9.78 -14.71
C GLU A 129 -5.02 8.96 -15.27
N TYR A 130 -5.28 7.73 -15.74
CA TYR A 130 -4.22 6.77 -16.09
C TYR A 130 -3.21 7.27 -17.14
N GLN A 131 -3.64 8.19 -18.00
CA GLN A 131 -2.78 8.83 -19.00
C GLN A 131 -1.71 9.72 -18.37
N ASP A 132 -1.96 10.27 -17.18
CA ASP A 132 -1.06 11.19 -16.47
C ASP A 132 -0.18 10.47 -15.43
N ILE A 133 -0.35 9.15 -15.27
CA ILE A 133 0.49 8.33 -14.40
C ILE A 133 1.96 8.50 -14.78
N GLY A 134 2.78 8.86 -13.80
CA GLY A 134 4.23 8.99 -13.94
C GLY A 134 4.71 10.08 -14.90
N GLU A 135 3.84 10.98 -15.37
CA GLU A 135 4.27 12.20 -16.10
C GLU A 135 5.07 13.11 -15.16
N ASN A 136 4.63 13.19 -13.91
CA ASN A 136 5.33 13.80 -12.81
C ASN A 136 4.90 13.12 -11.49
N ASN A 137 5.15 13.78 -10.36
CA ASN A 137 4.76 13.28 -9.04
C ASN A 137 3.40 13.79 -8.56
N ASP A 138 2.75 14.70 -9.29
CA ASP A 138 1.59 15.46 -8.81
C ASP A 138 0.36 14.56 -8.68
N LEU A 139 0.08 13.70 -9.67
CA LEU A 139 -1.03 12.75 -9.60
C LEU A 139 -0.83 11.75 -8.45
N ALA A 140 0.38 11.21 -8.30
CA ALA A 140 0.72 10.33 -7.18
C ALA A 140 0.61 11.04 -5.82
N ILE A 141 1.03 12.31 -5.73
CA ILE A 141 0.85 13.11 -4.51
C ILE A 141 -0.65 13.33 -4.25
N LYS A 142 -1.44 13.71 -5.26
CA LYS A 142 -2.89 13.92 -5.16
C LYS A 142 -3.59 12.65 -4.64
N CYS A 143 -3.33 11.50 -5.25
CA CYS A 143 -3.94 10.23 -4.85
C CYS A 143 -3.42 9.72 -3.50
N GLY A 144 -2.17 10.03 -3.13
CA GLY A 144 -1.64 9.69 -1.82
C GLY A 144 -2.08 10.62 -0.69
N MET A 145 -2.45 11.87 -1.01
CA MET A 145 -2.93 12.86 -0.03
C MET A 145 -4.36 12.60 0.44
N LEU A 146 -5.14 11.81 -0.30
CA LEU A 146 -6.49 11.39 0.11
C LEU A 146 -6.48 10.68 1.48
N LEU A 147 -5.32 10.22 1.96
CA LEU A 147 -5.14 9.46 3.19
C LEU A 147 -4.47 10.22 4.36
N LEU A 148 -4.27 11.56 4.30
CA LEU A 148 -3.64 12.37 5.38
C LEU A 148 -2.19 11.96 5.76
N LEU A 149 -1.38 11.49 4.80
CA LEU A 149 -0.07 10.89 5.09
C LEU A 149 1.12 11.79 4.68
N PHE A 150 1.72 12.45 5.67
CA PHE A 150 2.91 13.32 5.55
C PHE A 150 4.17 12.61 5.01
N PHE A 151 4.24 11.28 5.12
CA PHE A 151 5.43 10.48 4.77
C PHE A 151 5.58 10.21 3.26
N ILE A 152 4.48 10.07 2.51
CA ILE A 152 4.52 9.90 1.04
C ILE A 152 5.07 11.15 0.36
N TYR A 153 4.63 12.33 0.80
CA TYR A 153 5.13 13.60 0.31
C TYR A 153 6.66 13.69 0.46
N LEU A 154 7.19 13.32 1.63
CA LEU A 154 8.63 13.28 1.85
C LEU A 154 9.33 12.22 0.99
N PHE A 155 8.75 11.04 0.79
CA PHE A 155 9.41 9.97 0.04
C PHE A 155 9.43 10.23 -1.48
N ILE A 156 8.31 10.68 -2.05
CA ILE A 156 8.19 11.09 -3.45
C ILE A 156 9.10 12.31 -3.72
N ARG A 157 9.16 13.28 -2.79
CA ARG A 157 9.97 14.50 -2.95
C ARG A 157 11.48 14.29 -2.71
N THR A 158 11.89 13.35 -1.86
CA THR A 158 13.31 13.11 -1.54
C THR A 158 14.03 12.18 -2.53
N GLY A 159 13.34 11.70 -3.58
CA GLY A 159 14.00 10.97 -4.67
C GLY A 159 14.54 9.59 -4.30
N ARG A 160 14.12 9.02 -3.15
CA ARG A 160 14.46 7.64 -2.75
C ARG A 160 13.71 6.55 -3.56
N ILE A 161 13.03 6.95 -4.63
CA ILE A 161 12.43 6.10 -5.68
C ILE A 161 13.46 5.13 -6.29
N LYS A 162 14.74 5.52 -6.35
CA LYS A 162 15.83 4.68 -6.91
C LYS A 162 16.12 3.38 -6.14
N LEU A 163 15.54 3.17 -4.96
CA LEU A 163 15.80 1.98 -4.13
C LEU A 163 14.82 0.83 -4.39
N TYR A 164 13.80 1.02 -5.22
CA TYR A 164 12.88 -0.07 -5.53
C TYR A 164 13.50 -0.97 -6.57
N ASN A 165 13.77 -2.19 -6.10
CA ASN A 165 14.60 -3.18 -6.77
C ASN A 165 13.97 -3.58 -8.10
N ILE A 166 14.77 -3.57 -9.16
CA ILE A 166 14.50 -4.15 -10.50
C ILE A 166 13.71 -5.46 -10.39
N ASN A 167 14.00 -6.28 -9.36
CA ASN A 167 13.34 -7.55 -9.07
C ASN A 167 11.82 -7.48 -8.83
N TYR A 168 11.24 -6.34 -8.39
CA TYR A 168 9.80 -6.20 -8.17
C TYR A 168 9.01 -5.87 -9.44
N ILE A 169 9.66 -5.25 -10.43
CA ILE A 169 9.07 -4.91 -11.73
C ILE A 169 9.47 -5.97 -12.79
N SER A 170 10.57 -6.69 -12.58
CA SER A 170 11.00 -7.78 -13.46
C SER A 170 10.62 -9.16 -12.90
N LYS A 171 9.47 -9.30 -12.23
CA LYS A 171 9.00 -10.64 -11.80
C LYS A 171 8.70 -11.58 -12.97
N THR A 172 8.77 -11.08 -14.21
CA THR A 172 8.30 -11.84 -15.34
C THR A 172 9.26 -11.83 -16.51
N ASN A 173 9.81 -13.02 -16.78
CA ASN A 173 10.38 -13.37 -18.07
C ASN A 173 9.23 -13.59 -19.09
N TRP A 174 8.22 -12.72 -19.12
CA TRP A 174 7.09 -12.79 -20.06
C TRP A 174 7.62 -12.43 -21.45
N GLN A 175 7.95 -13.46 -22.24
CA GLN A 175 8.29 -13.36 -23.66
C GLN A 175 7.05 -13.28 -24.57
N GLY A 176 5.84 -13.13 -24.01
CA GLY A 176 4.58 -13.22 -24.75
C GLY A 176 3.87 -11.87 -24.88
N LEU A 177 4.09 -11.20 -26.03
CA LEU A 177 3.15 -10.51 -26.92
C LEU A 177 3.95 -9.68 -27.93
#